data_AF-X0WEA5-F1
#
_entry.id   AF-X0WEA5-F1
#
_cell.length_a   1.000
_cell.length_b   1.000
_cell.length_c   1.000
_cell.angle_alpha   90.00
_cell.angle_beta   90.00
_cell.angle_gamma   90.00
#
_symmetry.space_group_name_H-M   'P 1'
#
loop_
_entity.id
_entity.type
_entity.pdbx_description
1 polymer ?
#
loop_
_entity_poly.entity_id
_entity_poly.type
_entity_poly.pdbx_seq_one_letter_code
_entity_poly.pdbx_strand_id
1 'polypeptide(L)'
;VARARINLDRAMVHLDFNREKFPEIEKKYLGRIVIDIPPKIAPALIFSVSDDITAMDIVKEFKLELLDDYFERSVKENDENRRS
;
A
#
# COMPACT_ATOMS: atom_id res chain seq x y z
N VAL A 1 3.25 -26.81 23.07
CA VAL A 1 2.73 -26.29 21.78
C VAL A 1 3.22 -24.87 21.62
N ALA A 2 3.90 -24.54 20.52
CA ALA A 2 4.34 -23.17 20.22
C ALA A 2 3.24 -22.40 19.46
N ARG A 3 3.11 -21.10 19.69
CA ARG A 3 2.18 -20.19 18.99
C ARG A 3 2.90 -18.88 18.68
N ALA A 4 2.53 -18.24 17.56
CA ALA A 4 3.01 -16.93 17.15
C ALA A 4 1.81 -16.02 16.79
N ARG A 5 1.96 -14.71 16.99
CA ARG A 5 1.00 -13.69 16.54
C ARG A 5 1.40 -13.24 15.14
N ILE A 6 0.47 -13.33 14.19
CA ILE A 6 0.64 -12.82 12.83
C ILE A 6 -0.14 -11.52 12.74
N ASN A 7 0.49 -10.49 12.18
CA ASN A 7 -0.18 -9.24 11.85
C ASN A 7 -0.86 -9.37 10.48
N LEU A 8 -2.18 -9.19 10.45
CA LEU A 8 -2.99 -9.23 9.23
C LEU A 8 -3.45 -7.85 8.77
N ASP A 9 -3.17 -6.79 9.55
CA ASP A 9 -3.55 -5.42 9.23
C ASP A 9 -2.52 -4.80 8.28
N ARG A 10 -2.72 -5.07 6.99
CA ARG A 10 -1.83 -4.67 5.91
C ARG A 10 -2.58 -4.38 4.63
N ALA A 11 -2.05 -3.48 3.83
CA ALA A 11 -2.50 -3.13 2.49
C ALA A 11 -1.31 -3.14 1.53
N MET A 12 -1.52 -3.62 0.31
CA MET A 12 -0.50 -3.61 -0.73
C MET A 12 -0.86 -2.55 -1.77
N VAL A 13 0.11 -1.73 -2.14
CA VAL A 13 -0.04 -0.62 -3.07
C VAL A 13 1.03 -0.69 -4.15
N HIS A 14 0.74 -0.23 -5.36
CA HIS A 14 1.78 -0.02 -6.38
C HIS A 14 2.61 1.22 -6.04
N LEU A 15 3.90 1.27 -6.42
CA LEU A 15 4.77 2.42 -6.13
C LEU A 15 4.38 3.67 -6.95
N ASP A 16 3.96 3.51 -8.20
CA ASP A 16 3.47 4.65 -9.00
C ASP A 16 2.31 5.35 -8.29
N PHE A 17 2.28 6.69 -8.34
CA PHE A 17 1.27 7.56 -7.71
C PHE A 17 1.21 7.52 -6.17
N ASN A 18 1.75 6.49 -5.51
CA ASN A 18 1.70 6.35 -4.06
C ASN A 18 3.02 6.73 -3.38
N ARG A 19 4.18 6.43 -3.99
CA ARG A 19 5.50 6.63 -3.37
C ARG A 19 5.79 8.05 -2.91
N GLU A 20 5.20 9.04 -3.55
CA GLU A 20 5.37 10.46 -3.21
C GLU A 20 4.70 10.83 -1.88
N LYS A 21 3.71 10.05 -1.44
CA LYS A 21 2.94 10.25 -0.20
C LYS A 21 3.62 9.59 1.02
N PHE A 22 4.53 8.63 0.80
CA PHE A 22 5.13 7.83 1.87
C PHE A 22 5.89 8.65 2.92
N PRO A 23 6.72 9.67 2.57
CA PRO A 23 7.41 10.46 3.58
C PRO A 23 6.45 11.21 4.53
N GLU A 24 5.28 11.63 4.03
CA GLU A 24 4.26 12.28 4.85
C GLU A 24 3.59 11.28 5.81
N ILE A 25 3.27 10.07 5.33
CA ILE A 25 2.70 8.99 6.14
C ILE A 25 3.67 8.63 7.28
N GLU A 26 4.93 8.37 6.96
CA GLU A 26 5.96 8.01 7.94
C GLU A 26 6.13 9.12 8.99
N LYS A 27 6.18 10.38 8.56
CA LYS A 27 6.28 11.54 9.45
C LYS A 27 5.06 11.73 10.34
N LYS A 28 3.85 11.46 9.84
CA LYS A 28 2.60 11.65 10.59
C LYS A 28 2.35 10.53 11.60
N TYR A 29 2.70 9.30 11.26
CA TYR A 29 2.34 8.12 12.04
C TYR A 29 3.48 7.51 12.85
N LEU A 30 4.73 7.90 12.59
CA LEU A 30 5.93 7.63 13.41
C LEU A 30 5.92 6.28 14.13
N GLY A 31 6.30 5.22 13.42
CA GLY A 31 6.44 3.89 13.99
C GLY A 31 5.13 3.17 14.30
N ARG A 32 3.95 3.81 14.12
CA ARG A 32 2.64 3.13 14.14
C ARG A 32 2.28 2.52 12.79
N ILE A 33 2.78 3.12 11.71
CA ILE A 33 2.63 2.62 10.34
C ILE A 33 4.02 2.33 9.81
N VAL A 34 4.18 1.17 9.19
CA VAL A 34 5.41 0.75 8.53
C VAL A 34 5.13 0.60 7.04
N ILE A 35 6.04 1.11 6.22
CA ILE A 35 6.04 0.96 4.77
C ILE A 35 7.26 0.12 4.41
N ASP A 36 7.03 -1.13 4.03
CA ASP A 36 8.07 -2.00 3.50
C ASP A 36 8.06 -1.93 1.98
N ILE A 37 9.22 -1.65 1.38
CA ILE A 37 9.39 -1.51 -0.07
C ILE A 37 10.38 -2.59 -0.52
N PRO A 38 9.90 -3.79 -0.88
CA PRO A 38 10.78 -4.83 -1.33
C PRO A 38 11.46 -4.44 -2.66
N PRO A 39 12.76 -4.69 -2.82
CA PRO A 39 13.47 -4.28 -4.02
C PRO A 39 12.96 -5.05 -5.25
N LYS A 40 12.90 -4.36 -6.40
CA LYS A 40 12.66 -4.94 -7.75
C LYS A 40 11.28 -5.53 -8.04
N ILE A 41 10.29 -5.37 -7.16
CA ILE A 41 8.93 -5.88 -7.45
C ILE A 41 7.92 -4.79 -7.81
N ALA A 42 8.15 -3.53 -7.42
CA ALA A 42 7.30 -2.35 -7.66
C ALA A 42 6.04 -2.15 -6.79
N PRO A 43 5.60 -3.11 -5.95
CA PRO A 43 4.73 -2.80 -4.82
C PRO A 43 5.45 -2.33 -3.54
N ALA A 44 4.65 -1.74 -2.65
CA ALA A 44 4.98 -1.56 -1.23
C ALA A 44 3.90 -2.21 -0.35
N LEU A 45 4.32 -2.72 0.81
CA LEU A 45 3.44 -3.21 1.85
C LEU A 45 3.32 -2.16 2.95
N ILE A 46 2.11 -1.68 3.19
CA ILE A 46 1.78 -0.79 4.29
C ILE A 46 1.13 -1.64 5.38
N PHE A 47 1.63 -1.60 6.60
CA PHE A 47 1.01 -2.32 7.71
C PHE A 47 1.01 -1.49 8.98
N SER A 48 -0.07 -1.62 9.74
CA SER A 48 -0.17 -0.99 11.05
C SER A 48 0.45 -1.90 12.10
N VAL A 49 1.25 -1.34 13.00
CA VAL A 49 1.73 -2.02 14.21
C VAL A 49 1.05 -1.45 15.46
N SER A 50 -0.04 -0.71 15.27
CA SER A 50 -0.80 -0.04 16.31
C SER A 50 -2.21 -0.63 16.43
N ASP A 51 -2.80 -0.57 17.62
CA ASP A 51 -4.16 -1.05 17.86
C ASP A 51 -5.24 0.03 17.58
N ASP A 52 -4.84 1.28 17.31
CA ASP A 52 -5.73 2.45 17.15
C ASP A 52 -5.98 2.90 15.71
N ILE A 53 -5.17 2.44 14.75
CA ILE A 53 -5.22 2.83 13.35
C ILE A 53 -4.93 1.63 12.46
N THR A 54 -5.62 1.50 11.35
CA THR A 54 -5.43 0.39 10.41
C THR A 54 -4.65 0.81 9.17
N ALA A 55 -4.04 -0.16 8.47
CA ALA A 55 -3.44 0.08 7.17
C ALA A 55 -4.47 0.65 6.16
N MET A 56 -5.73 0.21 6.26
CA MET A 56 -6.81 0.72 5.42
C MET A 56 -7.24 2.16 5.75
N ASP A 57 -7.06 2.62 7.00
CA ASP A 57 -7.27 4.02 7.33
C ASP A 57 -6.24 4.91 6.62
N ILE A 58 -4.98 4.45 6.55
CA ILE A 58 -3.92 5.12 5.79
C ILE A 58 -4.23 5.16 4.30
N VAL A 59 -4.69 4.04 3.73
CA VAL A 59 -5.12 3.98 2.32
C VAL A 59 -6.19 5.03 2.03
N LYS A 60 -7.22 5.13 2.87
CA LYS A 60 -8.32 6.09 2.69
C LYS A 60 -7.86 7.53 2.87
N GLU A 61 -7.09 7.79 3.91
CA GLU A 61 -6.65 9.14 4.26
C GLU A 61 -5.75 9.75 3.18
N PHE A 62 -4.77 9.00 2.70
CA PHE A 62 -3.80 9.45 1.69
C PHE A 62 -4.27 9.18 0.26
N LYS A 63 -5.48 8.62 0.10
CA LYS A 63 -6.04 8.20 -1.19
C LYS A 63 -5.01 7.38 -1.96
N LEU A 64 -4.51 6.33 -1.30
CA LEU A 64 -3.60 5.40 -1.93
C LEU A 64 -4.38 4.51 -2.87
N GLU A 65 -3.86 4.30 -4.07
CA GLU A 65 -4.38 3.31 -4.99
C GLU A 65 -3.87 1.92 -4.55
N LEU A 66 -4.77 0.97 -4.31
CA LEU A 66 -4.39 -0.40 -3.99
C LEU A 66 -3.74 -1.07 -5.20
N LEU A 67 -2.91 -2.10 -4.97
CA LEU A 67 -2.24 -2.80 -6.07
C LEU A 67 -3.23 -3.38 -7.09
N ASP A 68 -4.31 -3.98 -6.60
CA ASP A 68 -5.33 -4.58 -7.47
C ASP A 68 -6.05 -3.51 -8.30
N ASP A 69 -6.37 -2.36 -7.70
CA ASP A 69 -6.98 -1.21 -8.39
C ASP A 69 -6.05 -0.65 -9.47
N TYR A 70 -4.74 -0.53 -9.17
CA TYR A 70 -3.73 -0.11 -10.15
C TYR A 70 -3.70 -1.07 -11.34
N PHE A 71 -3.67 -2.38 -11.10
CA PHE A 71 -3.66 -3.36 -12.18
C PHE A 71 -4.94 -3.33 -13.01
N GLU A 72 -6.11 -3.19 -12.39
CA GLU A 72 -7.38 -3.06 -13.11
C GLU A 72 -7.36 -1.82 -14.04
N ARG A 73 -6.93 -0.67 -13.52
CA ARG A 73 -6.79 0.56 -14.32
C ARG A 73 -5.78 0.39 -15.45
N SER A 74 -4.59 -0.15 -15.16
CA SER A 74 -3.53 -0.35 -16.16
C SER A 74 -3.93 -1.31 -17.27
N VAL A 75 -4.65 -2.40 -16.95
CA VAL A 75 -5.18 -3.32 -17.95
C VAL A 75 -6.16 -2.59 -18.87
N LYS A 76 -7.07 -1.80 -18.30
CA LYS A 76 -8.03 -1.01 -19.08
C LYS A 76 -7.34 -0.01 -20.02
N GLU A 77 -6.41 0.78 -19.51
CA GLU A 77 -5.65 1.75 -20.31
C GLU A 77 -4.86 1.07 -21.44
N ASN A 78 -4.25 -0.08 -21.16
CA ASN A 78 -3.49 -0.84 -22.14
C ASN A 78 -4.40 -1.43 -23.24
N ASP A 79 -5.58 -1.93 -22.88
CA ASP A 79 -6.56 -2.43 -23.84
C ASP A 79 -7.09 -1.33 -24.75
N GLU A 80 -7.32 -0.12 -24.22
CA GLU A 80 -7.68 1.06 -25.01
C GLU A 80 -6.57 1.45 -25.98
N ASN A 81 -5.33 1.54 -25.50
CA ASN A 81 -4.16 1.88 -26.32
C ASN A 81 -3.84 0.85 -27.43
N ARG A 82 -4.16 -0.42 -27.21
CA ARG A 82 -3.97 -1.48 -28.22
C ARG A 82 -5.06 -1.49 -29.29
N ARG A 83 -6.20 -0.86 -29.03
CA ARG A 83 -7.34 -0.76 -29.96
C ARG A 83 -7.26 0.48 -30.86
N SER A 84 -6.47 1.49 -30.47
CA SER A 84 -6.20 2.71 -31.26
C SER A 84 -5.09 2.50 -32.27
#